data_AF-A0A2G4E014-F1
#
_entry.id   AF-A0A2G4E014-F1
#
_cell.length_a   1.000
_cell.length_b   1.000
_cell.length_c   1.000
_cell.angle_alpha   90.00
_cell.angle_beta   90.00
_cell.angle_gamma   90.00
#
_symmetry.space_group_name_H-M   'P 1'
#
loop_
_entity.id
_entity.type
_entity.pdbx_description
1 polymer ?
#
loop_
_entity_poly.entity_id
_entity_poly.type
_entity_poly.pdbx_seq_one_letter_code
_entity_poly.pdbx_strand_id
1 'polypeptide(L)'
;MKYGEIGAPRNTGDAGVGQVPEVGSVKIVILNGSRQIDQVVPGVGANGAAGWQTQQVLGENGLAKGIYPLNGATDASKKVHPQQYGGQVLHVDKQSVYQFGPDDGKGKATIVKHDRKIFDQALEGKEPIVGKSYEVSYARGVGKVKGELSLAESEKIQNRKVHKI
;
A
#
# COMPACT_ATOMS: atom_id res chain seq x y z
N MET A 1 4.97 5.04 -21.29
CA MET A 1 4.05 6.02 -20.67
C MET A 1 4.89 7.04 -19.93
N LYS A 2 4.57 8.34 -20.06
CA LYS A 2 5.25 9.39 -19.30
C LYS A 2 4.73 9.37 -17.85
N TYR A 3 5.57 9.75 -16.90
CA TYR A 3 5.14 9.87 -15.50
C TYR A 3 4.06 10.96 -15.36
N GLY A 4 3.00 10.69 -14.59
CA GLY A 4 1.95 11.68 -14.29
C GLY A 4 0.74 11.73 -15.24
N GLU A 5 0.69 10.94 -16.31
CA GLU A 5 -0.49 10.85 -17.19
C GLU A 5 -1.44 9.72 -16.76
N ILE A 6 -2.76 9.96 -16.87
CA ILE A 6 -3.78 8.90 -16.78
C ILE A 6 -3.57 7.96 -17.97
N GLY A 7 -3.32 6.69 -17.66
CA GLY A 7 -3.14 5.65 -18.66
C GLY A 7 -4.45 5.22 -19.30
N ALA A 8 -4.32 4.46 -20.39
CA ALA A 8 -5.47 3.83 -21.03
C ALA A 8 -6.18 2.84 -20.09
N PRO A 9 -7.47 2.53 -20.33
CA PRO A 9 -8.13 1.37 -19.75
C PRO A 9 -7.25 0.12 -19.85
N ARG A 10 -7.22 -0.68 -18.78
CA ARG A 10 -6.52 -1.96 -18.77
C ARG A 10 -7.45 -3.06 -19.25
N ASN A 11 -6.94 -3.90 -20.16
CA ASN A 11 -7.70 -4.95 -20.80
C ASN A 11 -7.62 -6.27 -20.03
N THR A 12 -8.64 -7.13 -20.21
CA THR A 12 -8.61 -8.51 -19.70
C THR A 12 -7.37 -9.23 -20.21
N GLY A 13 -6.56 -9.78 -19.31
CA GLY A 13 -5.28 -10.42 -19.63
C GLY A 13 -4.05 -9.55 -19.31
N ASP A 14 -4.21 -8.23 -19.11
CA ASP A 14 -3.13 -7.39 -18.60
C ASP A 14 -2.72 -7.81 -17.19
N ALA A 15 -1.43 -7.68 -16.87
CA ALA A 15 -0.93 -8.00 -15.53
C ALA A 15 -1.67 -7.20 -14.44
N GLY A 16 -2.28 -7.91 -13.49
CA GLY A 16 -3.06 -7.31 -12.40
C GLY A 16 -4.51 -6.96 -12.76
N VAL A 17 -4.98 -7.31 -13.96
CA VAL A 17 -6.40 -7.28 -14.32
C VAL A 17 -6.99 -8.67 -14.06
N GLY A 18 -7.50 -8.86 -12.84
CA GLY A 18 -8.29 -10.03 -12.45
C GLY A 18 -9.77 -9.69 -12.31
N GLN A 19 -10.48 -10.35 -11.39
CA GLN A 19 -11.85 -9.98 -11.03
C GLN A 19 -11.90 -8.49 -10.65
N VAL A 20 -12.84 -7.75 -11.25
CA VAL A 20 -13.04 -6.32 -10.96
C VAL A 20 -13.80 -6.20 -9.64
N PRO A 21 -13.19 -5.63 -8.58
CA PRO A 21 -13.88 -5.37 -7.32
C PRO A 21 -14.80 -4.14 -7.43
N GLU A 22 -15.28 -3.63 -6.30
CA GLU A 22 -16.10 -2.41 -6.26
C GLU A 22 -15.41 -1.22 -6.94
N VAL A 23 -16.22 -0.38 -7.59
CA VAL A 23 -15.79 0.92 -8.13
C VAL A 23 -15.03 1.70 -7.06
N GLY A 24 -13.94 2.35 -7.48
CA GLY A 24 -13.07 3.12 -6.60
C GLY A 24 -11.98 2.30 -5.92
N SER A 25 -12.03 0.95 -5.97
CA SER A 25 -10.95 0.09 -5.48
C SER A 25 -9.62 0.44 -6.15
N VAL A 26 -8.56 0.47 -5.34
CA VAL A 26 -7.21 0.82 -5.78
C VAL A 26 -6.28 -0.38 -5.65
N LYS A 27 -5.36 -0.53 -6.60
CA LYS A 27 -4.20 -1.42 -6.47
C LYS A 27 -2.93 -0.71 -6.92
N ILE A 28 -1.81 -1.14 -6.34
CA ILE A 28 -0.48 -0.66 -6.71
C ILE A 28 0.23 -1.76 -7.49
N VAL A 29 0.63 -1.46 -8.72
CA VAL A 29 1.34 -2.42 -9.58
C VAL A 29 2.78 -1.97 -9.72
N ILE A 30 3.72 -2.79 -9.28
CA ILE A 30 5.15 -2.53 -9.37
C ILE A 30 5.76 -3.54 -10.34
N LEU A 31 5.99 -3.09 -11.57
CA LEU A 31 6.52 -3.90 -12.65
C LEU A 31 7.40 -3.01 -13.55
N ASN A 32 8.43 -3.62 -14.13
CA ASN A 32 9.28 -3.01 -15.16
C ASN A 32 9.86 -1.64 -14.77
N GLY A 33 10.38 -1.48 -13.55
CA GLY A 33 10.99 -0.21 -13.10
C GLY A 33 9.99 0.89 -12.72
N SER A 34 8.69 0.58 -12.71
CA SER A 34 7.62 1.55 -12.50
C SER A 34 6.63 1.11 -11.43
N ARG A 35 6.01 2.10 -10.79
CA ARG A 35 4.87 1.95 -9.88
C ARG A 35 3.64 2.61 -10.52
N GLN A 36 2.63 1.81 -10.79
CA GLN A 36 1.35 2.25 -11.35
C GLN A 36 0.30 2.25 -10.25
N ILE A 37 -0.49 3.31 -10.20
CA ILE A 37 -1.68 3.41 -9.34
C ILE A 37 -2.88 3.13 -10.24
N ASP A 38 -3.49 1.96 -10.07
CA ASP A 38 -4.67 1.57 -10.83
C ASP A 38 -5.91 1.73 -9.95
N GLN A 39 -7.00 2.21 -10.55
CA GLN A 39 -8.30 2.33 -9.90
C GLN A 39 -9.40 1.68 -10.74
N VAL A 40 -10.41 1.09 -10.11
CA VAL A 40 -11.63 0.66 -10.80
C VAL A 40 -12.50 1.88 -11.08
N VAL A 41 -12.78 2.14 -12.35
CA VAL A 41 -13.55 3.29 -12.82
C VAL A 41 -14.80 2.80 -13.57
N PRO A 42 -15.99 3.40 -13.36
CA PRO A 42 -17.20 3.05 -14.10
C PRO A 42 -17.04 3.28 -15.62
N GLY A 43 -17.63 2.42 -16.45
CA GLY A 43 -17.66 2.60 -17.91
C GLY A 43 -16.35 2.27 -18.65
N VAL A 44 -15.26 2.00 -17.93
CA VAL A 44 -13.93 1.69 -18.49
C VAL A 44 -13.79 0.23 -18.93
N GLY A 45 -14.57 -0.67 -18.31
CA GLY A 45 -14.53 -2.10 -18.58
C GLY A 45 -15.29 -2.51 -19.84
N ALA A 46 -15.21 -3.79 -20.16
CA ALA A 46 -15.92 -4.37 -21.29
C ALA A 46 -17.43 -4.10 -21.21
N ASN A 47 -18.04 -3.78 -22.35
CA ASN A 47 -19.48 -3.51 -22.48
C ASN A 47 -20.01 -2.39 -21.56
N GLY A 48 -19.16 -1.40 -21.23
CA GLY A 48 -19.53 -0.28 -20.35
C GLY A 48 -19.57 -0.64 -18.86
N ALA A 49 -19.07 -1.82 -18.47
CA ALA A 49 -18.90 -2.19 -17.07
C ALA A 49 -17.80 -1.35 -16.39
N ALA A 50 -17.68 -1.48 -15.07
CA ALA A 50 -16.51 -0.95 -14.38
C ALA A 50 -15.24 -1.71 -14.80
N GLY A 51 -14.11 -1.00 -14.89
CA GLY A 51 -12.84 -1.58 -15.33
C GLY A 51 -11.65 -0.91 -14.66
N TRP A 52 -10.50 -1.58 -14.70
CA TRP A 52 -9.26 -1.02 -14.18
C TRP A 52 -8.70 0.02 -15.14
N GLN A 53 -8.30 1.17 -14.62
CA GLN A 53 -7.58 2.19 -15.35
C GLN A 53 -6.39 2.67 -14.53
N THR A 54 -5.23 2.77 -15.15
CA THR A 54 -4.05 3.39 -14.54
C THR A 54 -4.29 4.88 -14.39
N GLN A 55 -4.35 5.37 -13.16
CA GLN A 55 -4.52 6.78 -12.86
C GLN A 55 -3.19 7.54 -12.93
N GLN A 56 -2.09 6.85 -12.59
CA GLN A 56 -0.77 7.46 -12.55
C GLN A 56 0.32 6.41 -12.70
N VAL A 57 1.41 6.80 -13.36
CA VAL A 57 2.68 6.06 -13.40
C VAL A 57 3.76 6.87 -12.69
N LEU A 58 4.55 6.22 -11.84
CA LEU A 58 5.61 6.77 -10.99
C LEU A 58 6.83 5.84 -10.96
N GLY A 59 7.95 6.29 -10.39
CA GLY A 59 9.12 5.43 -10.16
C GLY A 59 8.84 4.31 -9.16
N GLU A 60 9.54 3.17 -9.29
CA GLU A 60 9.36 2.01 -8.38
C GLU A 60 9.85 2.27 -6.94
N ASN A 61 10.75 3.24 -6.74
CA ASN A 61 11.28 3.65 -5.44
C ASN A 61 11.86 2.50 -4.59
N GLY A 62 12.48 1.49 -5.24
CA GLY A 62 13.08 0.35 -4.54
C GLY A 62 12.07 -0.59 -3.89
N LEU A 63 10.79 -0.52 -4.27
CA LEU A 63 9.76 -1.45 -3.80
C LEU A 63 9.84 -2.78 -4.57
N ALA A 64 9.49 -3.87 -3.88
CA ALA A 64 9.43 -5.19 -4.49
C ALA A 64 8.41 -5.25 -5.64
N LYS A 65 8.74 -6.04 -6.68
CA LYS A 65 7.81 -6.27 -7.79
C LYS A 65 6.58 -7.03 -7.31
N GLY A 66 5.42 -6.63 -7.79
CA GLY A 66 4.17 -7.28 -7.43
C GLY A 66 2.94 -6.45 -7.76
N ILE A 67 1.78 -7.04 -7.47
CA ILE A 67 0.48 -6.39 -7.57
C ILE A 67 -0.15 -6.41 -6.18
N TYR A 68 -0.44 -5.23 -5.65
CA TYR A 68 -0.84 -5.03 -4.26
C TYR A 68 -2.22 -4.34 -4.21
N PRO A 69 -3.31 -5.11 -4.14
CA PRO A 69 -4.65 -4.58 -3.94
C PRO A 69 -4.77 -3.91 -2.56
N LEU A 70 -5.26 -2.67 -2.51
CA LEU A 70 -5.38 -1.91 -1.26
C LEU A 70 -6.71 -2.16 -0.53
N ASN A 71 -7.71 -2.70 -1.23
CA ASN A 71 -9.01 -3.05 -0.67
C ASN A 71 -8.94 -4.19 0.38
N GLY A 72 -7.91 -5.04 0.30
CA GLY A 72 -7.64 -6.09 1.27
C GLY A 72 -6.69 -5.68 2.41
N ALA A 73 -6.29 -4.41 2.49
CA ALA A 73 -5.34 -3.96 3.49
C ALA A 73 -5.90 -4.11 4.92
N THR A 74 -5.07 -4.58 5.84
CA THR A 74 -5.44 -4.68 7.25
C THR A 74 -5.41 -3.30 7.89
N ASP A 75 -6.55 -2.85 8.40
CA ASP A 75 -6.65 -1.60 9.16
C ASP A 75 -6.03 -1.77 10.55
N ALA A 76 -4.91 -1.11 10.80
CA ALA A 76 -4.18 -1.20 12.07
C ALA A 76 -4.95 -0.61 13.25
N SER A 77 -5.83 0.38 13.00
CA SER A 77 -6.58 1.07 14.07
C SER A 77 -7.68 0.19 14.69
N LYS A 78 -8.14 -0.84 13.96
CA LYS A 78 -9.21 -1.73 14.42
C LYS A 78 -8.75 -2.81 15.40
N LYS A 79 -7.46 -2.86 15.72
CA LYS A 79 -6.87 -3.87 16.59
C LYS A 79 -6.75 -3.33 18.02
N VAL A 80 -7.30 -4.09 18.97
CA VAL A 80 -7.36 -3.71 20.39
C VAL A 80 -6.02 -3.96 21.09
N HIS A 81 -5.35 -5.06 20.76
CA HIS A 81 -4.05 -5.41 21.33
C HIS A 81 -2.93 -4.54 20.77
N PRO A 82 -1.88 -4.27 21.57
CA PRO A 82 -0.70 -3.56 21.08
C PRO A 82 -0.09 -4.27 19.88
N GLN A 83 0.27 -3.49 18.86
CA GLN A 83 0.85 -3.99 17.63
C GLN A 83 2.00 -3.10 17.17
N GLN A 84 2.97 -3.71 16.52
CA GLN A 84 4.11 -3.02 15.94
C GLN A 84 4.21 -3.45 14.48
N TYR A 85 4.39 -2.46 13.62
CA TYR A 85 4.55 -2.62 12.19
C TYR A 85 5.85 -1.97 11.77
N GLY A 86 6.57 -2.63 10.88
CA GLY A 86 7.75 -2.12 10.21
C GLY A 86 7.64 -2.56 8.76
N GLY A 87 8.02 -1.71 7.82
CA GLY A 87 7.81 -1.99 6.40
C GLY A 87 8.06 -0.76 5.53
N GLN A 88 8.31 -0.95 4.24
CA GLN A 88 8.36 0.17 3.31
C GLN A 88 6.95 0.73 3.07
N VAL A 89 6.84 2.05 2.93
CA VAL A 89 5.62 2.71 2.47
C VAL A 89 5.39 2.36 1.00
N LEU A 90 4.28 1.67 0.73
CA LEU A 90 3.85 1.27 -0.60
C LEU A 90 3.12 2.41 -1.32
N HIS A 91 2.21 3.08 -0.60
CA HIS A 91 1.36 4.13 -1.15
C HIS A 91 0.86 5.09 -0.07
N VAL A 92 0.60 6.34 -0.46
CA VAL A 92 0.03 7.37 0.39
C VAL A 92 -1.11 8.01 -0.40
N ASP A 93 -2.28 8.09 0.22
CA ASP A 93 -3.42 8.85 -0.31
C ASP A 93 -3.77 10.01 0.65
N LYS A 94 -4.91 10.68 0.43
CA LYS A 94 -5.32 11.84 1.25
C LYS A 94 -5.61 11.49 2.72
N GLN A 95 -5.97 10.26 3.03
CA GLN A 95 -6.42 9.83 4.35
C GLN A 95 -5.54 8.76 4.97
N SER A 96 -4.71 8.09 4.18
CA SER A 96 -4.08 6.85 4.61
C SER A 96 -2.68 6.66 4.06
N VAL A 97 -1.89 5.97 4.87
CA VAL A 97 -0.57 5.46 4.49
C VAL A 97 -0.64 3.94 4.46
N TYR A 98 -0.21 3.35 3.36
CA TYR A 98 -0.18 1.91 3.12
C TYR A 98 1.26 1.43 3.20
N GLN A 99 1.50 0.44 4.05
CA GLN A 99 2.82 -0.12 4.33
C GLN A 99 2.81 -1.63 4.04
N PHE A 100 3.94 -2.19 3.63
CA PHE A 100 4.11 -3.64 3.72
C PHE A 100 4.02 -4.09 5.18
N GLY A 101 3.16 -5.06 5.44
CA GLY A 101 2.89 -5.59 6.76
C GLY A 101 3.78 -6.78 7.13
N PRO A 102 3.43 -7.47 8.23
CA PRO A 102 4.10 -8.69 8.65
C PRO A 102 3.89 -9.82 7.63
N ASP A 103 4.89 -10.68 7.48
CA ASP A 103 4.75 -11.89 6.68
C ASP A 103 3.75 -12.84 7.35
N ASP A 104 2.75 -13.29 6.59
CA ASP A 104 1.75 -14.25 7.05
C ASP A 104 2.15 -15.71 6.74
N GLY A 105 3.33 -15.91 6.16
CA GLY A 105 3.88 -17.21 5.79
C GLY A 105 3.23 -17.84 4.56
N LYS A 106 2.34 -17.12 3.87
CA LYS A 106 1.63 -17.62 2.67
C LYS A 106 2.28 -17.16 1.36
N GLY A 107 3.48 -16.58 1.44
CA GLY A 107 4.24 -16.11 0.28
C GLY A 107 3.59 -14.92 -0.44
N LYS A 108 2.64 -14.23 0.20
CA LYS A 108 2.03 -13.00 -0.31
C LYS A 108 2.33 -11.87 0.67
N ALA A 109 2.76 -10.74 0.14
CA ALA A 109 2.94 -9.55 0.97
C ALA A 109 1.60 -9.13 1.56
N THR A 110 1.57 -8.91 2.88
CA THR A 110 0.42 -8.29 3.52
C THR A 110 0.57 -6.76 3.42
N ILE A 111 -0.55 -6.06 3.34
CA ILE A 111 -0.59 -4.60 3.35
C ILE A 111 -1.30 -4.14 4.62
N VAL A 112 -0.72 -3.18 5.31
CA VAL A 112 -1.32 -2.54 6.49
C VAL A 112 -1.67 -1.11 6.14
N LYS A 113 -2.85 -0.68 6.57
CA LYS A 113 -3.39 0.66 6.39
C LYS A 113 -3.31 1.42 7.72
N HIS A 114 -2.78 2.62 7.65
CA HIS A 114 -2.67 3.56 8.77
C HIS A 114 -3.44 4.86 8.47
N ASP A 115 -3.88 5.56 9.51
CA ASP A 115 -4.36 6.94 9.38
C ASP A 115 -3.18 7.85 9.00
N ARG A 116 -3.35 8.70 7.98
CA ARG A 116 -2.30 9.64 7.55
C ARG A 116 -1.89 10.63 8.65
N LYS A 117 -2.80 11.00 9.55
CA LYS A 117 -2.56 12.00 10.60
C LYS A 117 -1.43 11.63 11.54
N ILE A 118 -1.21 10.33 11.81
CA ILE A 118 -0.11 9.91 12.70
C ILE A 118 1.26 10.15 12.06
N PHE A 119 1.31 10.14 10.72
CA PHE A 119 2.51 10.47 9.97
C PHE A 119 2.68 11.98 9.84
N ASP A 120 1.60 12.71 9.55
CA ASP A 120 1.63 14.18 9.51
C ASP A 120 2.14 14.73 10.85
N GLN A 121 1.72 14.16 11.99
CA GLN A 121 2.24 14.54 13.30
C GLN A 121 3.72 14.20 13.48
N ALA A 122 4.14 13.00 13.10
CA ALA A 122 5.50 12.53 13.33
C ALA A 122 6.54 13.14 12.37
N LEU A 123 6.11 13.56 11.19
CA LEU A 123 6.96 14.13 10.14
C LEU A 123 6.78 15.64 10.00
N GLU A 124 6.18 16.30 10.99
CA GLU A 124 5.97 17.76 11.02
C GLU A 124 5.25 18.28 9.77
N GLY A 125 4.23 17.56 9.32
CA GLY A 125 3.42 17.86 8.14
C GLY A 125 4.05 17.45 6.80
N LYS A 126 5.27 16.89 6.79
CA LYS A 126 5.90 16.36 5.58
C LYS A 126 5.26 15.03 5.17
N GLU A 127 5.11 14.83 3.87
CA GLU A 127 4.55 13.60 3.33
C GLU A 127 5.51 12.41 3.52
N PRO A 128 5.02 11.23 3.95
CA PRO A 128 5.81 10.01 4.01
C PRO A 128 6.38 9.65 2.64
N ILE A 129 7.64 9.25 2.61
CA ILE A 129 8.31 8.92 1.35
C ILE A 129 8.03 7.46 0.99
N VAL A 130 7.38 7.24 -0.14
CA VAL A 130 7.19 5.91 -0.72
C VAL A 130 8.55 5.23 -0.94
N GLY A 131 8.67 3.98 -0.51
CA GLY A 131 9.92 3.20 -0.57
C GLY A 131 10.76 3.29 0.70
N LYS A 132 10.56 4.30 1.55
CA LYS A 132 11.19 4.35 2.88
C LYS A 132 10.46 3.45 3.87
N SER A 133 11.23 2.88 4.80
CA SER A 133 10.68 2.09 5.89
C SER A 133 10.44 2.93 7.13
N TYR A 134 9.32 2.71 7.80
CA TYR A 134 8.99 3.35 9.06
C TYR A 134 8.54 2.30 10.07
N GLU A 135 8.73 2.60 11.35
CA GLU A 135 8.12 1.83 12.42
C GLU A 135 6.84 2.53 12.90
N VAL A 136 5.76 1.78 13.02
CA VAL A 136 4.47 2.26 13.53
C VAL A 136 4.00 1.35 14.65
N SER A 137 3.73 1.92 15.82
CA SER A 137 3.14 1.20 16.95
C SER A 137 1.70 1.61 17.15
N TYR A 138 0.83 0.65 17.51
CA TYR A 138 -0.54 0.88 17.93
C TYR A 138 -0.74 0.38 19.35
N ALA A 139 -1.53 1.11 20.13
CA ALA A 139 -2.08 0.66 21.40
C ALA A 139 -3.53 1.12 21.51
N ARG A 140 -4.47 0.18 21.71
CA ARG A 140 -5.91 0.48 21.80
C ARG A 140 -6.44 1.33 20.64
N GLY A 141 -6.01 1.01 19.42
CA GLY A 141 -6.38 1.73 18.19
C GLY A 141 -5.67 3.07 17.95
N VAL A 142 -4.86 3.56 18.89
CA VAL A 142 -4.09 4.80 18.73
C VAL A 142 -2.72 4.48 18.15
N GLY A 143 -2.45 4.99 16.94
CA GLY A 143 -1.18 4.80 16.23
C GLY A 143 -0.16 5.90 16.54
N LYS A 144 1.13 5.53 16.51
CA LYS A 144 2.26 6.46 16.58
C LYS A 144 3.39 5.95 15.70
N VAL A 145 3.91 6.81 14.83
CA VAL A 145 5.16 6.55 14.11
C VAL A 145 6.33 6.73 15.09
N LYS A 146 7.21 5.73 15.14
CA LYS A 146 8.36 5.68 16.04
C LYS A 146 9.62 6.24 15.40
N GLY A 147 9.76 6.10 14.08
CA GLY A 147 10.88 6.63 13.31
C GLY A 147 11.00 5.96 11.95
N GLU A 148 11.97 6.43 11.16
CA GLU A 148 12.44 5.75 9.96
C GLU A 148 13.28 4.53 10.35
N LEU A 149 13.19 3.46 9.56
CA LEU A 149 13.94 2.22 9.73
C LEU A 149 14.87 2.01 8.54
N SER A 150 16.01 1.36 8.79
CA SER A 150 16.74 0.70 7.70
C SER A 150 15.94 -0.49 7.14
N LEU A 151 16.26 -0.92 5.91
CA LEU A 151 15.65 -2.11 5.31
C LEU A 151 15.83 -3.36 6.17
N ALA A 152 17.02 -3.56 6.75
CA ALA A 152 17.31 -4.71 7.60
C ALA A 152 16.47 -4.71 8.90
N GLU A 153 16.21 -3.54 9.50
CA GLU A 153 15.33 -3.44 10.68
C GLU A 153 13.87 -3.68 10.30
N SER A 154 13.45 -3.13 9.17
CA SER A 154 12.13 -3.36 8.58
C SER A 154 11.85 -4.85 8.37
N GLU A 155 12.74 -5.56 7.69
CA GLU A 155 12.63 -7.00 7.45
C GLU A 155 12.56 -7.81 8.74
N LYS A 156 13.37 -7.45 9.75
CA LYS A 156 13.31 -8.10 11.08
C LYS A 156 11.94 -7.95 11.73
N ILE A 157 11.31 -6.76 11.63
CA ILE A 157 9.98 -6.53 12.20
C ILE A 157 8.91 -7.27 11.38
N GLN A 158 9.01 -7.29 10.05
CA GLN A 158 8.06 -8.00 9.19
C GLN A 158 8.10 -9.51 9.37
N ASN A 159 9.29 -10.08 9.58
CA ASN A 159 9.50 -11.51 9.76
C ASN A 159 9.28 -11.98 11.21
N ARG A 160 9.13 -11.06 12.17
CA ARG A 160 8.65 -11.43 13.50
C ARG A 160 7.21 -11.91 13.36
N LYS A 161 6.97 -13.21 13.57
CA LYS A 161 5.64 -13.72 13.91
C LYS A 161 5.04 -12.76 14.93
N VAL A 162 3.90 -12.16 14.63
CA VAL A 162 3.21 -11.19 15.50
C VAL A 162 3.18 -11.76 16.91
N HIS A 163 4.07 -11.31 17.79
CA HIS A 163 4.07 -11.73 19.18
C HIS A 163 2.93 -10.98 19.85
N LYS A 164 1.92 -11.71 20.29
CA LYS A 164 0.98 -11.20 21.29
C LYS A 164 1.83 -10.88 22.52
N ILE A 165 1.96 -9.60 22.84
CA ILE A 165 2.44 -9.15 24.16
C ILE A 165 1.37 -9.51 25.18
#